data_AF-A0AAN9NH00-F1
#
_entry.id   AF-A0AAN9NH00-F1
#
_cell.length_a   1.000
_cell.length_b   1.000
_cell.length_c   1.000
_cell.angle_alpha   90.00
_cell.angle_beta   90.00
_cell.angle_gamma   90.00
#
_symmetry.space_group_name_H-M   'P 1'
#
loop_
_entity.id
_entity.type
_entity.pdbx_description
1 polymer ?
#
loop_
_entity_poly.entity_id
_entity_poly.type
_entity_poly.pdbx_seq_one_letter_code
_entity_poly.pdbx_strand_id
1 'polypeptide(L)'
;MKQLIRNTRQPIRNVTKSPALRGCPQRRGTCTRVYVRLKKNRGWEVIRQNLIYSMTRTKRGYIARKRRTKNSLFTSSFRGAHSKLTRTISQQKMKALVSSHRDRDKKKRYFRSLWISRINAVISEKKKVYYIYNNLIYNLYKRQLLLNRKIVAQIAIVKENCLFMIANEIIKTKIPRRLNSGKV
;
A
#
# COMPACT_ATOMS: atom_id res chain seq x y z
N MET A 1 -19.87 -22.32 1.43
CA MET A 1 -19.12 -21.03 1.33
C MET A 1 -18.91 -20.48 2.74
N LYS A 2 -17.82 -20.82 3.43
CA LYS A 2 -17.50 -20.27 4.77
C LYS A 2 -16.80 -18.93 4.59
N GLN A 3 -17.49 -17.82 4.88
CA GLN A 3 -16.85 -16.50 5.00
C GLN A 3 -15.91 -16.53 6.21
N LEU A 4 -14.62 -16.24 5.97
CA LEU A 4 -13.65 -16.01 7.03
C LEU A 4 -14.07 -14.76 7.81
N ILE A 5 -14.53 -14.96 9.06
CA ILE A 5 -14.75 -13.88 10.03
C ILE A 5 -13.41 -13.17 10.20
N ARG A 6 -13.34 -11.90 9.76
CA ARG A 6 -12.15 -11.07 9.95
C ARG A 6 -12.14 -10.60 11.39
N ASN A 7 -11.45 -11.33 12.26
CA ASN A 7 -11.17 -10.84 13.62
C ASN A 7 -10.57 -9.43 13.52
N THR A 8 -11.14 -8.48 14.26
CA THR A 8 -10.62 -7.13 14.36
C THR A 8 -9.19 -7.19 14.91
N ARG A 9 -8.28 -6.37 14.37
CA ARG A 9 -6.90 -6.32 14.88
C ARG A 9 -6.95 -5.78 16.31
N GLN A 10 -6.48 -6.57 17.27
CA GLN A 10 -6.33 -6.06 18.63
C GLN A 10 -5.31 -4.89 18.66
N PRO A 11 -5.57 -3.83 19.43
CA PRO A 11 -4.65 -2.71 19.55
C PRO A 11 -3.36 -3.17 20.23
N ILE A 12 -2.22 -2.81 19.62
CA ILE A 12 -0.90 -3.13 20.17
C ILE A 12 -0.71 -2.33 21.47
N ARG A 13 -0.69 -3.02 22.61
CA ARG A 13 -0.30 -2.41 23.90
C ARG A 13 1.20 -2.12 23.90
N ASN A 14 1.57 -0.84 23.82
CA ASN A 14 2.95 -0.41 23.94
C ASN A 14 3.37 -0.40 25.42
N VAL A 15 3.96 -1.50 25.90
CA VAL A 15 4.57 -1.54 27.23
C VAL A 15 5.94 -0.87 27.18
N THR A 16 6.09 0.27 27.84
CA THR A 16 7.40 0.91 28.05
C THR A 16 8.18 0.13 29.10
N LYS A 17 9.48 -0.11 28.84
CA LYS A 17 10.36 -0.93 29.70
C LYS A 17 10.61 -0.39 31.12
N SER A 18 10.17 0.83 31.44
CA SER A 18 10.44 1.49 32.72
C SER A 18 9.15 2.10 33.29
N PRO A 19 8.47 1.41 34.23
CA PRO A 19 7.24 1.89 34.87
C PRO A 19 7.43 3.19 35.67
N ALA A 20 8.63 3.40 36.24
CA ALA A 20 8.98 4.53 37.12
C ALA A 20 8.99 5.92 36.45
N LEU A 21 8.80 6.01 35.12
CA LEU A 21 8.77 7.28 34.38
C LEU A 21 7.33 7.71 34.00
N ARG A 22 6.30 7.01 34.49
CA ARG A 22 4.91 7.47 34.35
C ARG A 22 4.68 8.65 35.30
N GLY A 23 4.73 9.87 34.75
CA GLY A 23 4.40 11.10 35.46
C GLY A 23 5.52 12.14 35.55
N CYS A 24 6.74 11.85 35.06
CA CYS A 24 7.86 12.77 35.25
C CYS A 24 7.75 14.04 34.36
N PRO A 25 7.78 15.27 34.92
CA PRO A 25 7.60 16.53 34.18
C PRO A 25 8.63 16.79 33.07
N GLN A 26 9.79 16.14 33.15
CA GLN A 26 10.90 16.20 32.20
C GLN A 26 10.56 15.68 30.79
N ARG A 27 9.36 15.13 30.59
CA ARG A 27 8.86 14.64 29.29
C ARG A 27 8.46 15.76 28.32
N ARG A 28 8.21 16.97 28.81
CA ARG A 28 7.97 18.13 27.94
C ARG A 28 9.32 18.83 27.80
N GLY A 29 9.93 18.78 26.62
CA GLY A 29 11.20 19.43 26.30
C GLY A 29 11.19 20.97 26.39
N THR A 30 10.40 21.55 27.29
CA THR A 30 10.51 22.92 27.75
C THR A 30 11.61 22.96 28.81
N CYS A 31 12.80 23.41 28.43
CA CYS A 31 13.72 23.99 29.41
C CYS A 31 12.95 25.12 30.09
N THR A 32 12.44 24.90 31.31
CA THR A 32 12.00 25.99 32.17
C THR A 32 13.24 26.84 32.42
N ARG A 33 13.37 27.92 31.65
CA ARG A 33 14.31 29.01 31.92
C ARG A 33 13.82 29.65 33.21
N VAL A 34 14.27 29.11 34.35
CA VAL A 34 14.06 29.73 35.65
C VAL A 34 14.92 30.98 35.65
N TYR A 35 14.32 32.14 35.37
CA TYR A 35 14.96 33.41 35.66
C TYR A 35 15.03 33.52 37.19
N VAL A 36 16.15 33.11 37.77
CA VAL A 36 16.45 33.48 39.16
C VAL A 36 16.71 34.99 39.13
N ARG A 37 15.79 35.77 39.70
CA ARG A 37 16.00 37.21 39.92
C ARG A 37 17.13 37.34 40.93
N LEU A 38 18.35 37.58 40.46
CA LEU A 38 19.52 37.83 41.30
C LEU A 38 19.26 39.08 42.15
N LYS A 39 19.07 38.91 43.46
CA LYS A 39 19.10 40.02 44.41
C LYS A 39 20.56 40.50 44.49
N LYS A 40 20.83 41.67 43.91
CA LYS A 40 22.13 42.33 43.94
C LYS A 40 22.49 42.68 45.38
N ASN A 41 23.32 41.86 46.02
CA ASN A 41 24.06 42.25 47.22
C ASN A 41 25.55 42.30 46.91
N ARG A 42 26.14 43.40 47.36
CA ARG A 42 27.47 43.93 47.05
C ARG A 42 28.57 42.98 47.52
N GLY A 43 29.57 42.77 46.68
CA GLY A 43 30.81 42.06 47.02
C GLY A 43 31.51 41.60 45.76
N TRP A 44 32.71 42.12 45.52
CA TRP A 44 33.50 41.87 44.32
C TRP A 44 34.05 40.45 44.33
N GLU A 45 33.66 39.62 43.37
CA GLU A 45 34.55 38.57 42.87
C GLU A 45 34.21 38.27 41.41
N VAL A 46 35.15 38.68 40.55
CA VAL A 46 35.13 38.43 39.12
C VAL A 46 35.44 36.95 38.90
N ILE A 47 34.42 36.09 38.94
CA ILE A 47 34.52 34.76 38.34
C ILE A 47 33.87 34.84 36.96
N ARG A 48 34.62 35.45 36.04
CA ARG A 48 34.34 35.39 34.61
C ARG A 48 34.37 33.93 34.15
N GLN A 49 33.32 33.58 33.42
CA GLN A 49 33.21 32.48 32.46
C GLN A 49 33.81 31.14 32.87
N ASN A 50 32.96 30.18 33.25
CA ASN A 50 32.98 28.80 32.71
C ASN A 50 31.76 27.99 33.20
N LEU A 51 30.55 28.52 33.05
CA LEU A 51 29.36 27.66 32.98
C LEU A 51 29.34 27.04 31.57
N ILE A 52 30.27 26.13 31.34
CA ILE A 52 30.20 25.15 30.27
C ILE A 52 28.88 24.43 30.52
N TYR A 53 27.90 24.64 29.65
CA TYR A 53 26.72 23.79 29.55
C TYR A 53 27.20 22.34 29.51
N SER A 54 27.19 21.64 30.63
CA SER A 54 27.55 20.24 30.71
C SER A 54 26.41 19.46 30.09
N MET A 55 26.40 19.37 28.75
CA MET A 55 25.56 18.41 28.05
C MET A 55 25.93 17.02 28.57
N THR A 56 25.11 16.47 29.46
CA THR A 56 25.30 15.13 30.00
C THR A 56 25.39 14.14 28.85
N ARG A 57 26.56 13.52 28.66
CA ARG A 57 26.82 12.60 27.55
C ARG A 57 25.93 11.36 27.66
N THR A 58 24.84 11.32 26.91
CA THR A 58 23.97 10.13 26.82
C THR A 58 24.47 9.16 25.74
N LYS A 59 24.80 7.92 26.13
CA LYS A 59 25.17 6.86 25.19
C LYS A 59 23.98 6.44 24.33
N ARG A 60 24.23 6.04 23.07
CA ARG A 60 23.19 5.62 22.10
C ARG A 60 22.38 4.37 22.52
N GLY A 61 22.95 3.53 23.39
CA GLY A 61 22.29 2.36 23.97
C GLY A 61 21.76 1.34 22.94
N TYR A 62 20.70 0.62 23.32
CA TYR A 62 20.12 -0.47 22.53
C TYR A 62 19.30 -0.02 21.31
N ILE A 63 19.00 1.29 21.19
CA ILE A 63 18.13 1.84 20.14
C ILE A 63 18.66 1.52 18.75
N ALA A 64 19.97 1.64 18.55
CA ALA A 64 20.62 1.30 17.28
C ALA A 64 20.48 -0.19 16.93
N ARG A 65 20.65 -1.08 17.92
CA ARG A 65 20.48 -2.54 17.76
C ARG A 65 19.05 -2.91 17.42
N LYS A 66 18.06 -2.27 18.08
CA LYS A 66 16.63 -2.46 17.79
C LYS A 66 16.27 -2.06 16.35
N ARG A 67 16.84 -0.97 15.83
CA ARG A 67 16.63 -0.56 14.43
C ARG A 67 17.23 -1.56 13.43
N ARG A 68 18.45 -2.06 13.71
CA ARG A 68 19.13 -3.05 12.84
C ARG A 68 18.38 -4.39 12.83
N THR A 69 17.99 -4.90 13.99
CA THR A 69 17.21 -6.15 14.09
C THR A 69 15.88 -6.07 13.35
N LYS A 70 15.12 -4.98 13.50
CA LYS A 70 13.89 -4.74 12.71
C LYS A 70 14.14 -4.78 11.20
N ASN A 71 15.23 -4.16 10.73
CA ASN A 71 15.57 -4.15 9.31
C ASN A 71 16.06 -5.52 8.81
N SER A 72 16.84 -6.24 9.61
CA SER A 72 17.33 -7.58 9.27
C SER A 72 16.20 -8.59 9.20
N LEU A 73 15.20 -8.52 10.10
CA LEU A 73 14.00 -9.36 10.04
C LEU A 73 13.24 -9.21 8.71
N PHE A 74 13.16 -7.98 8.17
CA PHE A 74 12.52 -7.73 6.88
C PHE A 74 13.27 -8.37 5.70
N THR A 75 14.60 -8.45 5.77
CA THR A 75 15.47 -8.96 4.69
C THR A 75 15.99 -10.38 4.95
N SER A 76 15.36 -11.14 5.84
CA SER A 76 15.82 -12.46 6.28
C SER A 76 15.97 -13.45 5.12
N SER A 77 15.06 -13.42 4.15
CA SER A 77 15.08 -14.27 2.96
C SER A 77 15.93 -13.73 1.80
N PHE A 78 16.64 -12.62 1.98
CA PHE A 78 17.37 -11.99 0.88
C PHE A 78 18.71 -12.70 0.66
N ARG A 79 19.10 -12.84 -0.62
CA ARG A 79 20.29 -13.59 -1.00
C ARG A 79 21.59 -12.85 -0.66
N GLY A 80 22.59 -13.58 -0.16
CA GLY A 80 23.97 -13.10 -0.01
C GLY A 80 24.11 -11.90 0.93
N ALA A 81 24.82 -10.87 0.49
CA ALA A 81 25.12 -9.68 1.29
C ALA A 81 23.87 -8.84 1.66
N HIS A 82 22.75 -9.05 0.96
CA HIS A 82 21.50 -8.31 1.17
C HIS A 82 20.76 -8.66 2.46
N SER A 83 21.07 -9.81 3.08
CA SER A 83 20.55 -10.22 4.39
C SER A 83 21.55 -10.01 5.53
N LYS A 84 22.84 -9.82 5.21
CA LYS A 84 23.95 -9.73 6.18
C LYS A 84 24.39 -8.29 6.49
N LEU A 85 24.68 -7.47 5.48
CA LEU A 85 25.30 -6.15 5.68
C LEU A 85 24.27 -5.05 5.94
N THR A 86 24.38 -4.32 7.05
CA THR A 86 23.36 -3.33 7.46
C THR A 86 23.13 -2.19 6.47
N ARG A 87 24.19 -1.73 5.80
CA ARG A 87 24.11 -0.67 4.78
C ARG A 87 23.33 -1.17 3.56
N THR A 88 23.69 -2.35 3.08
CA THR A 88 23.04 -3.03 1.96
C THR A 88 21.58 -3.39 2.26
N ILE A 89 21.29 -3.91 3.45
CA ILE A 89 19.92 -4.17 3.94
C ILE A 89 19.05 -2.92 3.83
N SER A 90 19.57 -1.76 4.26
CA SER A 90 18.83 -0.50 4.20
C SER A 90 18.47 -0.11 2.77
N GLN A 91 19.43 -0.22 1.85
CA GLN A 91 19.21 0.06 0.43
C GLN A 91 18.20 -0.92 -0.19
N GLN A 92 18.34 -2.21 0.08
CA GLN A 92 17.47 -3.24 -0.45
C GLN A 92 16.04 -3.13 0.08
N LYS A 93 15.89 -2.80 1.37
CA LYS A 93 14.59 -2.50 1.96
C LYS A 93 13.90 -1.34 1.23
N MET A 94 14.61 -0.26 0.94
CA MET A 94 14.04 0.87 0.20
C MET A 94 13.60 0.44 -1.21
N LYS A 95 14.48 -0.26 -1.95
CA LYS A 95 14.16 -0.79 -3.29
C LYS A 95 12.95 -1.72 -3.28
N ALA A 96 12.88 -2.64 -2.32
CA ALA A 96 11.77 -3.58 -2.19
C ALA A 96 10.43 -2.88 -1.91
N LEU A 97 10.43 -1.84 -1.07
CA LEU A 97 9.22 -1.07 -0.77
C LEU A 97 8.75 -0.26 -1.98
N VAL A 98 9.67 0.38 -2.72
CA VAL A 98 9.36 1.12 -3.95
C VAL A 98 8.80 0.18 -5.02
N SER A 99 9.46 -0.95 -5.28
CA SER A 99 8.95 -1.97 -6.20
C SER A 99 7.58 -2.50 -5.76
N SER A 100 7.40 -2.83 -4.49
CA SER A 100 6.10 -3.29 -3.97
C SER A 100 4.98 -2.28 -4.21
N HIS A 101 5.25 -0.99 -4.01
CA HIS A 101 4.28 0.06 -4.27
C HIS A 101 3.93 0.14 -5.77
N ARG A 102 4.95 0.27 -6.63
CA ARG A 102 4.79 0.31 -8.08
C ARG A 102 4.03 -0.90 -8.63
N ASP A 103 4.36 -2.08 -8.13
CA ASP A 103 3.85 -3.34 -8.66
C ASP A 103 2.40 -3.61 -8.20
N ARG A 104 1.92 -2.99 -7.11
CA ARG A 104 0.48 -3.01 -6.76
C ARG A 104 -0.37 -2.35 -7.84
N ASP A 105 0.11 -1.27 -8.44
CA ASP A 105 -0.60 -0.58 -9.52
C ASP A 105 -0.41 -1.30 -10.86
N LYS A 106 0.78 -1.84 -11.13
CA LYS A 106 0.97 -2.70 -12.31
C LYS A 106 0.12 -3.96 -12.26
N LYS A 107 -0.08 -4.59 -11.09
CA LYS A 107 -0.92 -5.79 -10.91
C LYS A 107 -2.35 -5.59 -11.44
N LYS A 108 -2.92 -4.39 -11.29
CA LYS A 108 -4.24 -4.03 -11.85
C LYS A 108 -4.23 -4.08 -13.38
N ARG A 109 -3.18 -3.55 -14.01
CA ARG A 109 -2.97 -3.59 -15.47
C ARG A 109 -2.72 -5.01 -15.98
N TYR A 110 -1.85 -5.77 -15.31
CA TYR A 110 -1.55 -7.15 -15.68
C TYR A 110 -2.79 -8.05 -15.64
N PHE A 111 -3.61 -7.97 -14.59
CA PHE A 111 -4.85 -8.75 -14.56
C PHE A 111 -5.85 -8.34 -15.63
N ARG A 112 -6.00 -7.03 -15.88
CA ARG A 112 -6.86 -6.55 -16.95
C ARG A 112 -6.40 -7.09 -18.31
N SER A 113 -5.10 -7.02 -18.60
CA SER A 113 -4.52 -7.58 -19.83
C SER A 113 -4.77 -9.08 -19.92
N LEU A 114 -4.53 -9.83 -18.84
CA LEU A 114 -4.78 -11.26 -18.78
C LEU A 114 -6.25 -11.63 -19.06
N TRP A 115 -7.21 -10.88 -18.48
CA TRP A 115 -8.64 -11.13 -18.73
C TRP A 115 -9.01 -10.88 -20.20
N ILE A 116 -8.44 -9.85 -20.82
CA ILE A 116 -8.65 -9.57 -22.25
C ILE A 116 -8.09 -10.72 -23.09
N SER A 117 -6.85 -11.14 -22.83
CA SER A 117 -6.22 -12.25 -23.54
C SER A 117 -7.02 -13.55 -23.42
N ARG A 118 -7.55 -13.85 -22.22
CA ARG A 118 -8.39 -15.03 -21.99
C ARG A 118 -9.71 -14.97 -22.78
N ILE A 119 -10.38 -13.82 -22.78
CA ILE A 119 -11.62 -13.64 -23.54
C ILE A 119 -11.34 -13.76 -25.04
N ASN A 120 -10.25 -13.17 -25.53
CA ASN A 120 -9.85 -13.25 -26.93
C ASN A 120 -9.57 -14.68 -27.38
N ALA A 121 -8.92 -15.49 -26.54
CA ALA A 121 -8.64 -16.89 -26.84
C ALA A 121 -9.93 -17.70 -27.05
N VAL A 122 -10.88 -17.61 -26.11
CA VAL A 122 -12.16 -18.34 -26.19
C VAL A 122 -13.00 -17.89 -27.39
N ILE A 123 -12.99 -16.59 -27.69
CA ILE A 123 -13.64 -16.04 -28.88
C ILE A 123 -13.02 -16.62 -30.16
N SER A 124 -11.69 -16.72 -30.20
CA SER A 124 -10.95 -17.22 -31.37
C SER A 124 -11.15 -18.71 -31.61
N GLU A 125 -11.38 -19.51 -30.57
CA GLU A 125 -11.67 -20.95 -30.69
C GLU A 125 -13.07 -21.18 -31.27
N LYS A 126 -14.07 -20.42 -30.82
CA LYS A 126 -15.48 -20.60 -31.23
C LYS A 126 -15.89 -19.83 -32.48
N LYS A 127 -14.96 -19.66 -33.43
CA LYS A 127 -15.03 -18.88 -34.70
C LYS A 127 -16.33 -18.90 -35.54
N LYS A 128 -17.35 -19.69 -35.18
CA LYS A 128 -18.70 -19.64 -35.77
C LYS A 128 -19.47 -18.35 -35.43
N VAL A 129 -18.98 -17.50 -34.53
CA VAL A 129 -19.72 -16.35 -34.01
C VAL A 129 -18.94 -15.08 -34.28
N TYR A 130 -19.56 -14.15 -35.01
CA TYR A 130 -19.06 -12.89 -35.59
C TYR A 130 -18.40 -11.86 -34.64
N TYR A 131 -17.94 -12.24 -33.46
CA TYR A 131 -17.53 -11.28 -32.43
C TYR A 131 -16.04 -11.25 -32.17
N ILE A 132 -15.34 -10.29 -32.78
CA ILE A 132 -14.07 -9.78 -32.26
C ILE A 132 -14.33 -9.17 -30.87
N TYR A 133 -13.40 -9.31 -29.93
CA TYR A 133 -13.54 -8.80 -28.55
C TYR A 133 -14.02 -7.34 -28.47
N ASN A 134 -13.51 -6.47 -29.34
CA ASN A 134 -13.95 -5.06 -29.39
C ASN A 134 -15.45 -4.94 -29.69
N ASN A 135 -15.99 -5.75 -30.61
CA ASN A 135 -17.40 -5.78 -30.95
C ASN A 135 -18.24 -6.35 -29.79
N LEU A 136 -17.77 -7.41 -29.13
CA LEU A 136 -18.45 -7.94 -27.92
C LEU A 136 -18.57 -6.86 -26.84
N ILE A 137 -17.48 -6.16 -26.54
CA ILE A 137 -17.47 -5.10 -25.53
C ILE A 137 -18.36 -3.93 -25.95
N TYR A 138 -18.29 -3.49 -27.21
CA TYR A 138 -19.14 -2.43 -27.74
C TYR A 138 -20.63 -2.77 -27.56
N ASN A 139 -21.04 -3.98 -27.93
CA ASN A 139 -22.44 -4.39 -27.79
C ASN A 139 -22.87 -4.52 -26.32
N LEU A 140 -22.00 -5.01 -25.44
CA LEU A 140 -22.28 -5.03 -23.99
C LEU A 140 -22.56 -3.63 -23.44
N TYR A 141 -21.74 -2.64 -23.81
CA TYR A 141 -21.96 -1.24 -23.41
C TYR A 141 -23.21 -0.65 -24.04
N LYS A 142 -23.48 -0.91 -25.32
CA LYS A 142 -24.67 -0.44 -26.03
C LYS A 142 -25.97 -0.96 -25.41
N ARG A 143 -25.93 -2.17 -24.84
CA ARG A 143 -27.03 -2.80 -24.09
C ARG A 143 -27.08 -2.40 -22.62
N GLN A 144 -26.20 -1.52 -22.16
CA GLN A 144 -26.08 -1.10 -20.76
C GLN A 144 -25.79 -2.25 -19.77
N LEU A 145 -25.19 -3.35 -20.25
CA LEU A 145 -24.74 -4.45 -19.40
C LEU A 145 -23.39 -4.09 -18.76
N LEU A 146 -23.41 -3.70 -17.48
CA LEU A 146 -22.22 -3.29 -16.72
C LEU A 146 -21.38 -4.48 -16.22
N LEU A 147 -21.06 -5.43 -17.11
CA LEU A 147 -20.25 -6.60 -16.76
C LEU A 147 -18.76 -6.26 -16.71
N ASN A 148 -18.13 -6.55 -15.56
CA ASN A 148 -16.69 -6.41 -15.42
C ASN A 148 -15.95 -7.53 -16.17
N ARG A 149 -14.84 -7.20 -16.83
CA ARG A 149 -13.97 -8.14 -17.58
C ARG A 149 -13.49 -9.32 -16.74
N LYS A 150 -13.33 -9.12 -15.43
CA LYS A 150 -13.02 -10.21 -14.48
C LYS A 150 -14.08 -11.32 -14.52
N ILE A 151 -15.36 -10.92 -14.46
CA ILE A 151 -16.49 -11.85 -14.43
C ILE A 151 -16.62 -12.54 -15.79
N VAL A 152 -16.53 -11.76 -16.87
CA VAL A 152 -16.59 -12.30 -18.25
C VAL A 152 -15.47 -13.33 -18.49
N ALA A 153 -14.24 -13.03 -18.09
CA ALA A 153 -13.12 -13.98 -18.22
C ALA A 153 -13.30 -15.23 -17.36
N GLN A 154 -13.92 -15.11 -16.17
CA GLN A 154 -14.22 -16.28 -15.34
C GLN A 154 -15.32 -17.15 -15.95
N ILE A 155 -16.37 -16.54 -16.48
CA ILE A 155 -17.45 -17.26 -17.19
C ILE A 155 -16.89 -17.98 -18.40
N ALA A 156 -16.02 -17.32 -19.17
CA ALA A 156 -15.40 -17.90 -20.35
C ALA A 156 -14.60 -19.17 -20.03
N ILE A 157 -13.93 -19.23 -18.87
CA ILE A 157 -13.19 -20.42 -18.43
C ILE A 157 -14.12 -21.51 -17.87
N VAL A 158 -15.08 -21.14 -17.02
CA VAL A 158 -15.88 -22.12 -16.27
C VAL A 158 -16.97 -22.76 -17.13
N LYS A 159 -17.60 -21.98 -18.02
CA LYS A 159 -18.70 -22.44 -18.86
C LYS A 159 -18.48 -21.99 -20.29
N GLU A 160 -17.85 -22.85 -21.07
CA GLU A 160 -17.50 -22.60 -22.47
C GLU A 160 -18.71 -22.13 -23.30
N ASN A 161 -19.91 -22.65 -23.04
CA ASN A 161 -21.13 -22.33 -23.80
C ASN A 161 -21.88 -21.09 -23.28
N CYS A 162 -21.61 -20.64 -22.05
CA CYS A 162 -22.35 -19.53 -21.44
C CYS A 162 -22.05 -18.19 -22.13
N LEU A 163 -20.79 -17.96 -22.48
CA LEU A 163 -20.38 -16.76 -23.23
C LEU A 163 -21.10 -16.67 -24.58
N PHE A 164 -21.31 -17.81 -25.24
CA PHE A 164 -22.00 -17.90 -26.52
C PHE A 164 -23.48 -17.57 -26.40
N MET A 165 -24.18 -18.11 -25.38
CA MET A 165 -25.59 -17.79 -25.17
C MET A 165 -25.81 -16.30 -24.92
N ILE A 166 -24.95 -15.68 -24.11
CA ILE A 166 -24.99 -14.23 -23.87
C ILE A 166 -24.79 -13.46 -25.17
N ALA A 167 -23.82 -13.87 -26.01
CA ALA A 167 -23.58 -13.22 -27.30
C ALA A 167 -24.77 -13.34 -28.26
N ASN A 168 -25.43 -14.50 -28.32
CA ASN A 168 -26.61 -14.70 -29.17
C ASN A 168 -27.82 -13.88 -28.73
N GLU A 169 -28.06 -13.76 -27.42
CA GLU A 169 -29.11 -12.89 -26.89
C GLU A 169 -28.84 -11.41 -27.25
N ILE A 170 -27.57 -11.00 -27.25
CA ILE A 170 -27.16 -9.67 -27.68
C ILE A 170 -27.40 -9.45 -29.18
N ILE A 171 -27.27 -10.48 -30.04
CA ILE A 171 -27.61 -10.40 -31.48
C ILE A 171 -29.12 -10.30 -31.69
N LYS A 172 -29.87 -11.23 -31.09
CA LYS A 172 -31.31 -11.41 -31.35
C LYS A 172 -32.12 -10.17 -31.03
N THR A 173 -31.75 -9.48 -29.97
CA THR A 173 -32.42 -8.27 -29.53
C THR A 173 -32.17 -7.15 -30.56
N LYS A 174 -32.97 -6.97 -31.61
CA LYS A 174 -32.79 -5.84 -32.55
C LYS A 174 -32.72 -4.53 -31.76
N ILE A 175 -31.66 -3.74 -31.94
CA ILE A 175 -31.59 -2.41 -31.32
C ILE A 175 -32.72 -1.58 -31.94
N PRO A 176 -33.64 -0.99 -31.16
CA PRO A 176 -34.56 -0.02 -31.73
C PRO A 176 -33.70 1.08 -32.35
N ARG A 177 -33.82 1.30 -33.68
CA ARG A 177 -33.15 2.43 -34.34
C ARG A 177 -33.58 3.68 -33.56
N ARG A 178 -32.67 4.28 -32.79
CA ARG A 178 -32.95 5.60 -32.21
C ARG A 178 -33.21 6.52 -33.39
N LEU A 179 -34.42 7.07 -33.47
CA LEU A 179 -34.72 8.22 -34.32
C LEU A 179 -33.59 9.23 -34.10
N ASN A 180 -32.99 9.70 -35.19
CA ASN A 180 -31.98 10.74 -35.16
C ASN A 180 -32.58 11.94 -34.41
N SER A 181 -32.21 12.13 -33.14
CA SER A 181 -32.51 13.38 -32.44
C SER A 181 -31.73 14.47 -33.18
N GLY A 182 -32.49 15.39 -33.77
CA GLY A 182 -32.03 16.38 -34.73
C GLY A 182 -30.75 17.08 -34.33
N LYS A 183 -29.96 17.38 -35.37
CA LYS A 183 -29.03 18.50 -35.37
C LYS A 183 -29.79 19.74 -34.89
N VAL A 184 -29.27 20.39 -33.86
CA VAL A 184 -29.40 21.83 -33.62
C VAL A 184 -27.99 22.37 -33.55
#